data_AF-A0A7W9J8L5-F1
#
_entry.id   AF-A0A7W9J8L5-F1
#
_cell.length_a   1.000
_cell.length_b   1.000
_cell.length_c   1.000
_cell.angle_alpha   90.00
_cell.angle_beta   90.00
_cell.angle_gamma   90.00
#
_symmetry.space_group_name_H-M   'P 1'
#
loop_
_entity.id
_entity.type
_entity.pdbx_description
1 polymer ?
#
loop_
_entity_poly.entity_id
_entity_poly.type
_entity_poly.pdbx_seq_one_letter_code
_entity_poly.pdbx_strand_id
1 'polypeptide(L)'
;MSADTGWAGVNWYHFPDLAEVRARLDAGADPSGGAGCWEPPLHAAAERGALDVVAELARRVDDVDALMRGRSALWTAVAAARFDAARVLVEAGADPWLDMMSGWSPARLSLAGSEPELFGGGRSLAPEESAMVAEARRLGDLFGPPYLDGFSVACVAGIDVTEAVRRLDARVLTDNPEQLMASVDEDPEDSEARWMMWATNVPGGVVLTQPWLYGAQMPGVIKALSAGTTCYAMYANAKSGNQGSLARDGELVGWDLHPGGEPDEDDPDVLLKYLYSYQALPYCYAVTGLEPQDRRSFDGPPDAWIRIPARDWWR
;
A
#
# COMPACT_ATOMS: atom_id res chain seq x y z
N MET A 1 27.45 0.99 -25.05
CA MET A 1 26.99 -0.40 -25.21
C MET A 1 26.87 -0.94 -23.80
N SER A 2 25.65 -1.18 -23.30
CA SER A 2 25.51 -1.85 -22.00
C SER A 2 26.13 -3.24 -22.16
N ALA A 3 27.04 -3.63 -21.26
CA ALA A 3 27.56 -4.98 -21.26
C ALA A 3 26.38 -5.92 -20.94
N ASP A 4 26.23 -6.98 -21.74
CA ASP A 4 25.26 -8.03 -21.44
C ASP A 4 25.64 -8.64 -20.09
N THR A 5 24.72 -8.55 -19.13
CA THR A 5 24.92 -8.98 -17.75
C THR A 5 24.87 -10.50 -17.62
N GLY A 6 24.53 -11.21 -18.71
CA GLY A 6 24.32 -12.65 -18.74
C GLY A 6 22.93 -13.07 -18.23
N TRP A 7 22.08 -12.11 -17.88
CA TRP A 7 20.70 -12.32 -17.41
C TRP A 7 19.63 -11.89 -18.43
N ALA A 8 20.04 -11.49 -19.63
CA ALA A 8 19.11 -11.12 -20.68
C ALA A 8 18.17 -12.28 -21.04
N GLY A 9 16.87 -11.99 -21.22
CA GLY A 9 15.87 -12.98 -21.59
C GLY A 9 15.40 -13.89 -20.45
N VAL A 10 15.88 -13.70 -19.22
CA VAL A 10 15.31 -14.37 -18.04
C VAL A 10 13.89 -13.87 -17.82
N ASN A 11 12.95 -14.80 -17.79
CA ASN A 11 11.58 -14.51 -17.40
C ASN A 11 11.49 -14.51 -15.88
N TRP A 12 11.62 -13.34 -15.25
CA TRP A 12 11.54 -13.24 -13.79
C TRP A 12 10.14 -13.55 -13.20
N TYR A 13 9.09 -13.66 -14.05
CA TYR A 13 7.80 -14.22 -13.65
C TYR A 13 7.86 -15.75 -13.46
N HIS A 14 8.76 -16.43 -14.17
CA HIS A 14 9.10 -17.83 -13.96
C HIS A 14 10.54 -17.90 -13.43
N PHE A 15 10.69 -17.63 -12.14
CA PHE A 15 12.00 -17.49 -11.50
C PHE A 15 12.90 -18.70 -11.80
N PRO A 16 14.15 -18.48 -12.26
CA PRO A 16 15.04 -19.56 -12.67
C PRO A 16 15.36 -20.47 -11.49
N ASP A 17 15.38 -21.77 -11.74
CA ASP A 17 15.83 -22.73 -10.73
C ASP A 17 17.36 -22.66 -10.53
N LEU A 18 17.85 -23.33 -9.49
CA LEU A 18 19.27 -23.35 -9.17
C LEU A 18 20.16 -23.83 -10.32
N ALA A 19 19.70 -24.80 -11.12
CA ALA A 19 20.50 -25.33 -12.22
C ALA A 19 20.63 -24.28 -13.33
N GLU A 20 19.54 -23.58 -13.64
CA GLU A 20 19.52 -22.49 -14.61
C GLU A 20 20.38 -21.30 -14.17
N VAL A 21 20.32 -20.95 -12.88
CA VAL A 21 21.16 -19.91 -12.26
C VAL A 21 22.64 -20.28 -12.35
N ARG A 22 23.01 -21.51 -11.97
CA ARG A 22 24.40 -21.99 -12.06
C ARG A 22 24.92 -21.98 -13.48
N ALA A 23 24.13 -22.49 -14.43
CA ALA A 23 24.53 -22.53 -15.83
C ALA A 23 24.87 -21.13 -16.38
N ARG A 24 24.11 -20.10 -15.99
CA ARG A 24 24.39 -18.71 -16.38
C ARG A 24 25.65 -18.15 -15.71
N LEU A 25 25.78 -18.33 -14.40
CA LEU A 25 26.95 -17.88 -13.67
C LEU A 25 28.24 -18.55 -14.17
N ASP A 26 28.19 -19.85 -14.48
CA ASP A 26 29.31 -20.60 -15.04
C ASP A 26 29.63 -20.16 -16.49
N ALA A 27 28.64 -19.62 -17.20
CA ALA A 27 28.82 -18.96 -18.51
C ALA A 27 29.31 -17.50 -18.41
N GLY A 28 29.55 -16.99 -17.20
CA GLY A 28 30.08 -15.65 -16.95
C GLY A 28 29.02 -14.57 -16.72
N ALA A 29 27.78 -14.94 -16.40
CA ALA A 29 26.79 -13.97 -15.94
C ALA A 29 27.23 -13.30 -14.63
N ASP A 30 26.98 -12.00 -14.52
CA ASP A 30 27.36 -11.20 -13.36
C ASP A 30 26.38 -11.46 -12.20
N PRO A 31 26.81 -12.07 -11.07
CA PRO A 31 25.93 -12.42 -9.96
C PRO A 31 25.24 -11.21 -9.31
N SER A 32 25.80 -10.01 -9.44
CA SER A 32 25.23 -8.77 -8.90
C SER A 32 24.17 -8.14 -9.81
N GLY A 33 24.04 -8.59 -11.06
CA GLY A 33 23.13 -8.01 -12.04
C GLY A 33 23.59 -6.62 -12.51
N GLY A 34 24.09 -6.52 -13.73
CA GLY A 34 24.57 -5.25 -14.27
C GLY A 34 23.48 -4.30 -14.80
N ALA A 35 23.92 -3.24 -15.51
CA ALA A 35 23.05 -2.19 -16.05
C ALA A 35 22.01 -2.73 -17.04
N GLY A 36 20.74 -2.78 -16.61
CA GLY A 36 19.60 -3.24 -17.41
C GLY A 36 18.75 -4.33 -16.75
N CYS A 37 19.22 -4.92 -15.65
CA CYS A 37 18.38 -5.76 -14.79
C CYS A 37 17.37 -4.86 -14.05
N TRP A 38 16.07 -5.15 -14.17
CA TRP A 38 15.03 -4.43 -13.40
C TRP A 38 15.21 -4.64 -11.89
N GLU A 39 15.69 -5.84 -11.51
CA GLU A 39 16.05 -6.23 -10.16
C GLU A 39 17.28 -7.16 -10.21
N PRO A 40 18.27 -6.98 -9.31
CA PRO A 40 19.39 -7.90 -9.18
C PRO A 40 18.96 -9.34 -8.86
N PRO A 41 19.68 -10.37 -9.33
CA PRO A 41 19.32 -11.77 -9.09
C PRO A 41 19.17 -12.12 -7.61
N LEU A 42 20.04 -11.58 -6.74
CA LEU A 42 20.04 -11.87 -5.30
C LEU A 42 18.79 -11.30 -4.60
N HIS A 43 18.40 -10.07 -4.92
CA HIS A 43 17.17 -9.44 -4.41
C HIS A 43 15.92 -10.22 -4.84
N ALA A 44 15.83 -10.56 -6.13
CA ALA A 44 14.70 -11.34 -6.65
C ALA A 44 14.60 -12.74 -6.01
N ALA A 45 15.74 -13.39 -5.74
CA ALA A 45 15.80 -14.67 -5.02
C ALA A 45 15.35 -14.53 -3.57
N ALA A 46 15.78 -13.46 -2.90
CA ALA A 46 15.46 -13.14 -1.52
C ALA A 46 13.96 -12.86 -1.33
N GLU A 47 13.35 -12.07 -2.23
CA GLU A 47 11.91 -11.79 -2.26
C GLU A 47 11.06 -13.06 -2.39
N ARG A 48 11.52 -14.01 -3.21
CA ARG A 48 10.83 -15.27 -3.49
C ARG A 48 11.10 -16.34 -2.44
N GLY A 49 12.10 -16.16 -1.59
CA GLY A 49 12.53 -17.16 -0.62
C GLY A 49 13.20 -18.38 -1.25
N ALA A 50 13.85 -18.22 -2.42
CA ALA A 50 14.54 -19.30 -3.12
C ALA A 50 15.89 -19.63 -2.45
N LEU A 51 15.84 -20.35 -1.32
CA LEU A 51 16.96 -20.51 -0.38
C LEU A 51 18.27 -21.00 -1.03
N ASP A 52 18.17 -21.97 -1.93
CA ASP A 52 19.30 -22.56 -2.63
C ASP A 52 19.93 -21.60 -3.64
N VAL A 53 19.09 -20.83 -4.35
CA VAL A 53 19.51 -19.76 -5.26
C VAL A 53 20.13 -18.60 -4.48
N VAL A 54 19.55 -18.19 -3.34
CA VAL A 54 20.11 -17.18 -2.44
C VAL A 54 21.50 -17.61 -1.97
N ALA A 55 21.65 -18.84 -1.48
CA ALA A 55 22.94 -19.37 -1.02
C ALA A 55 23.99 -19.50 -2.15
N GLU A 56 23.56 -19.72 -3.40
CA GLU A 56 24.48 -19.74 -4.55
C GLU A 56 24.92 -18.34 -4.94
N LEU A 57 23.99 -17.40 -5.08
CA LEU A 57 24.28 -16.03 -5.48
C LEU A 57 25.10 -15.29 -4.42
N ALA A 58 24.73 -15.41 -3.14
CA ALA A 58 25.43 -14.75 -2.04
C ALA A 58 26.90 -15.18 -1.91
N ARG A 59 27.26 -16.39 -2.38
CA ARG A 59 28.66 -16.86 -2.45
C ARG A 59 29.46 -16.30 -3.62
N ARG A 60 28.78 -15.75 -4.64
CA ARG A 60 29.41 -15.30 -5.89
C ARG A 60 29.43 -13.78 -6.05
N VAL A 61 28.55 -13.05 -5.36
CA VAL A 61 28.59 -11.59 -5.33
C VAL A 61 29.82 -11.08 -4.57
N ASP A 62 30.35 -9.93 -4.99
CA ASP A 62 31.45 -9.24 -4.29
C ASP A 62 30.96 -8.55 -3.00
N ASP A 63 29.71 -8.10 -3.00
CA ASP A 63 29.05 -7.42 -1.89
C ASP A 63 27.61 -7.94 -1.75
N VAL A 64 27.34 -8.62 -0.63
CA VAL A 64 26.02 -9.17 -0.30
C VAL A 64 25.03 -8.10 0.17
N ASP A 65 25.53 -6.95 0.63
CA ASP A 65 24.76 -5.80 1.10
C ASP A 65 24.55 -4.73 0.02
N ALA A 66 24.95 -5.03 -1.22
CA ALA A 66 24.75 -4.14 -2.36
C ALA A 66 23.29 -3.66 -2.45
N LEU A 67 23.13 -2.34 -2.57
CA LEU A 67 21.80 -1.71 -2.60
C LEU A 67 21.26 -1.62 -4.02
N MET A 68 19.96 -1.88 -4.15
CA MET A 68 19.16 -1.57 -5.33
C MET A 68 17.91 -0.83 -4.88
N ARG A 69 17.63 0.35 -5.45
CA ARG A 69 16.49 1.19 -5.06
C ARG A 69 16.40 1.36 -3.54
N GLY A 70 17.52 1.76 -2.95
CA GLY A 70 17.66 1.94 -1.51
C GLY A 70 17.63 0.69 -0.63
N ARG A 71 17.58 -0.54 -1.19
CA ARG A 71 17.36 -1.79 -0.41
C ARG A 71 18.43 -2.84 -0.67
N SER A 72 18.87 -3.53 0.38
CA SER A 72 19.66 -4.76 0.25
C SER A 72 18.76 -5.97 0.03
N ALA A 73 19.34 -7.09 -0.43
CA ALA A 73 18.60 -8.34 -0.56
C ALA A 73 18.02 -8.82 0.79
N LEU A 74 18.72 -8.54 1.90
CA LEU A 74 18.26 -8.88 3.25
C LEU A 74 17.04 -8.05 3.64
N TRP A 75 17.01 -6.76 3.30
CA TRP A 75 15.83 -5.92 3.52
C TRP A 75 14.63 -6.47 2.74
N THR A 76 14.81 -6.81 1.47
CA THR A 76 13.75 -7.39 0.63
C THR A 76 13.22 -8.70 1.21
N ALA A 77 14.10 -9.60 1.70
CA ALA A 77 13.67 -10.83 2.36
C ALA A 77 12.80 -10.56 3.60
N VAL A 78 13.19 -9.60 4.45
CA VAL A 78 12.42 -9.25 5.65
C VAL A 78 11.07 -8.63 5.28
N ALA A 79 11.05 -7.71 4.32
CA ALA A 79 9.82 -7.06 3.87
C ALA A 79 8.82 -8.06 3.28
N ALA A 80 9.30 -9.04 2.51
CA ALA A 80 8.51 -10.12 1.92
C ALA A 80 8.23 -11.30 2.89
N ALA A 81 8.58 -11.17 4.18
CA ALA A 81 8.46 -12.20 5.21
C ALA A 81 9.13 -13.55 4.85
N ARG A 82 10.23 -13.51 4.08
CA ARG A 82 11.07 -14.66 3.71
C ARG A 82 12.18 -14.87 4.73
N PHE A 83 11.79 -15.16 5.96
CA PHE A 83 12.73 -15.20 7.09
C PHE A 83 13.83 -16.26 6.98
N ASP A 84 13.57 -17.39 6.30
CA ASP A 84 14.61 -18.38 6.04
C ASP A 84 15.65 -17.88 5.02
N ALA A 85 15.24 -17.11 4.00
CA ALA A 85 16.17 -16.45 3.10
C ALA A 85 16.98 -15.36 3.82
N ALA A 86 16.34 -14.62 4.73
CA ALA A 86 17.02 -13.65 5.57
C ALA A 86 18.11 -14.30 6.43
N ARG A 87 17.85 -15.49 7.01
CA ARG A 87 18.87 -16.27 7.74
C ARG A 87 20.03 -16.68 6.85
N VAL A 88 19.75 -17.20 5.65
CA VAL A 88 20.80 -17.57 4.68
C VAL A 88 21.67 -16.36 4.29
N LEU A 89 21.07 -15.19 4.09
CA LEU A 89 21.81 -13.95 3.77
C LEU A 89 22.72 -13.52 4.92
N VAL A 90 22.24 -13.59 6.17
CA VAL A 90 23.07 -13.32 7.36
C VAL A 90 24.21 -14.34 7.50
N GLU A 91 23.94 -15.63 7.27
CA GLU A 91 24.99 -16.66 7.23
C GLU A 91 26.04 -16.39 6.14
N ALA A 92 25.63 -15.76 5.03
CA ALA A 92 26.51 -15.32 3.96
C ALA A 92 27.22 -13.98 4.24
N GLY A 93 26.98 -13.34 5.39
CA GLY A 93 27.69 -12.14 5.83
C GLY A 93 26.94 -10.82 5.68
N ALA A 94 25.66 -10.83 5.30
CA ALA A 94 24.85 -9.61 5.22
C ALA A 94 24.65 -8.97 6.61
N ASP A 95 24.79 -7.65 6.71
CA ASP A 95 24.60 -6.90 7.96
C ASP A 95 23.11 -6.57 8.19
N PRO A 96 22.43 -7.19 9.18
CA PRO A 96 21.03 -6.91 9.47
C PRO A 96 20.79 -5.51 10.05
N TRP A 97 21.84 -4.82 10.50
CA TRP A 97 21.77 -3.47 11.08
C TRP A 97 22.23 -2.37 10.13
N LEU A 98 22.50 -2.68 8.85
CA LEU A 98 22.83 -1.68 7.85
C LEU A 98 21.65 -0.73 7.63
N ASP A 99 21.86 0.56 7.94
CA ASP A 99 20.84 1.59 7.75
C ASP A 99 20.58 1.83 6.26
N MET A 100 19.30 1.78 5.90
CA MET A 100 18.79 2.03 4.55
C MET A 100 17.34 2.51 4.65
N MET A 101 16.67 2.81 3.54
CA MET A 101 15.22 3.15 3.53
C MET A 101 14.82 4.13 4.65
N SER A 102 15.38 5.34 4.65
CA SER A 102 15.10 6.35 5.69
C SER A 102 15.39 5.89 7.13
N GLY A 103 16.44 5.09 7.34
CA GLY A 103 16.88 4.62 8.67
C GLY A 103 16.21 3.33 9.15
N TRP A 104 15.59 2.58 8.22
CA TRP A 104 15.02 1.26 8.43
C TRP A 104 15.96 0.16 7.92
N SER A 105 16.85 -0.31 8.81
CA SER A 105 17.61 -1.54 8.58
C SER A 105 16.69 -2.77 8.53
N PRO A 106 17.15 -3.91 7.94
CA PRO A 106 16.38 -5.16 7.96
C PRO A 106 15.96 -5.59 9.38
N ALA A 107 16.86 -5.49 10.36
CA ALA A 107 16.54 -5.84 11.75
C ALA A 107 15.60 -4.87 12.43
N ARG A 108 15.67 -3.56 12.13
CA ARG A 108 14.69 -2.61 12.65
C ARG A 108 13.30 -2.89 12.06
N LEU A 109 13.23 -3.16 10.75
CA LEU A 109 11.99 -3.50 10.06
C LEU A 109 11.36 -4.78 10.62
N SER A 110 12.15 -5.81 10.92
CA SER A 110 11.62 -7.08 11.46
C SER A 110 10.89 -6.91 12.79
N LEU A 111 11.25 -5.90 13.61
CA LEU A 111 10.55 -5.60 14.86
C LEU A 111 9.07 -5.23 14.65
N ALA A 112 8.70 -4.74 13.47
CA ALA A 112 7.31 -4.43 13.09
C ALA A 112 6.57 -5.65 12.49
N GLY A 113 7.31 -6.66 12.03
CA GLY A 113 6.79 -7.83 11.35
C GLY A 113 6.31 -8.94 12.29
N SER A 114 6.18 -10.16 11.74
CA SER A 114 5.75 -11.36 12.47
C SER A 114 6.88 -12.08 13.20
N GLU A 115 8.14 -11.75 12.92
CA GLU A 115 9.34 -12.34 13.56
C GLU A 115 10.24 -11.24 14.16
N PRO A 116 9.82 -10.54 15.23
CA PRO A 116 10.57 -9.43 15.82
C PRO A 116 11.93 -9.86 16.39
N GLU A 117 12.07 -11.12 16.80
CA GLU A 117 13.31 -11.66 17.37
C GLU A 117 14.27 -12.24 16.31
N LEU A 118 13.97 -12.08 15.02
CA LEU A 118 14.72 -12.71 13.91
C LEU A 118 16.24 -12.50 14.00
N PHE A 119 16.67 -11.32 14.43
CA PHE A 119 18.09 -10.97 14.56
C PHE A 119 18.52 -10.70 16.02
N GLY A 120 17.61 -10.88 16.98
CA GLY A 120 17.83 -10.60 18.41
C GLY A 120 18.31 -9.17 18.71
N GLY A 121 19.07 -9.00 19.80
CA GLY A 121 19.75 -7.74 20.12
C GLY A 121 19.05 -6.82 21.12
N GLY A 122 17.89 -7.21 21.67
CA GLY A 122 17.22 -6.50 22.76
C GLY A 122 16.77 -5.07 22.44
N ARG A 123 16.69 -4.73 21.15
CA ARG A 123 16.15 -3.46 20.66
C ARG A 123 14.64 -3.57 20.50
N SER A 124 13.93 -2.47 20.72
CA SER A 124 12.49 -2.38 20.54
C SER A 124 12.14 -1.16 19.71
N LEU A 125 11.00 -1.20 19.03
CA LEU A 125 10.40 -0.03 18.42
C LEU A 125 10.09 1.05 19.48
N ALA A 126 10.05 2.31 19.04
CA ALA A 126 9.53 3.38 19.88
C ALA A 126 8.05 3.10 20.26
N PRO A 127 7.52 3.68 21.34
CA PRO A 127 6.12 3.47 21.73
C PRO A 127 5.12 3.86 20.63
N GLU A 128 5.40 4.93 19.88
CA GLU A 128 4.56 5.39 18.77
C GLU A 128 4.57 4.42 17.59
N GLU A 129 5.75 3.93 17.21
CA GLU A 129 5.89 2.89 16.18
C GLU A 129 5.19 1.59 16.60
N SER A 130 5.33 1.19 17.87
CA SER A 130 4.65 0.01 18.41
C SER A 130 3.13 0.15 18.39
N ALA A 131 2.61 1.35 18.70
CA ALA A 131 1.20 1.66 18.60
C ALA A 131 0.72 1.59 17.15
N MET A 132 1.51 2.10 16.20
CA MET A 132 1.19 2.03 14.77
C MET A 132 1.17 0.58 14.26
N VAL A 133 2.10 -0.29 14.72
CA VAL A 133 2.08 -1.73 14.41
C VAL A 133 0.80 -2.39 14.94
N ALA A 134 0.42 -2.09 16.18
CA ALA A 134 -0.80 -2.63 16.79
C ALA A 134 -2.05 -2.18 16.03
N GLU A 135 -2.11 -0.91 15.64
CA GLU A 135 -3.23 -0.35 14.89
C GLU A 135 -3.31 -0.90 13.46
N ALA A 136 -2.18 -1.08 12.78
CA ALA A 136 -2.14 -1.71 11.46
C ALA A 136 -2.68 -3.13 11.50
N ARG A 137 -2.32 -3.93 12.51
CA ARG A 137 -2.87 -5.28 12.71
C ARG A 137 -4.39 -5.22 12.96
N ARG A 138 -4.83 -4.32 13.84
CA ARG A 138 -6.26 -4.16 14.15
C ARG A 138 -7.08 -3.78 12.91
N LEU A 139 -6.61 -2.81 12.12
CA LEU A 139 -7.28 -2.39 10.89
C LEU A 139 -7.23 -3.48 9.81
N GLY A 140 -6.12 -4.21 9.68
CA GLY A 140 -6.00 -5.36 8.78
C GLY A 140 -6.99 -6.47 9.13
N ASP A 141 -7.11 -6.81 10.42
CA ASP A 141 -8.09 -7.81 10.89
C ASP A 141 -9.54 -7.33 10.68
N LEU A 142 -9.79 -6.03 10.89
CA LEU A 142 -11.11 -5.43 10.72
C LEU A 142 -11.55 -5.43 9.26
N PHE A 143 -10.67 -5.01 8.35
CA PHE A 143 -11.00 -4.87 6.93
C PHE A 143 -10.71 -6.14 6.09
N GLY A 144 -9.96 -7.09 6.63
CA GLY A 144 -9.52 -8.28 5.90
C GLY A 144 -8.78 -7.92 4.61
N PRO A 145 -8.54 -8.87 3.70
CA PRO A 145 -8.16 -8.56 2.32
C PRO A 145 -9.43 -8.16 1.53
N PRO A 146 -9.67 -6.87 1.22
CA PRO A 146 -10.80 -6.53 0.37
C PRO A 146 -10.48 -6.96 -1.07
N TYR A 147 -11.13 -8.01 -1.55
CA TYR A 147 -11.14 -8.35 -2.98
C TYR A 147 -12.32 -7.63 -3.65
N LEU A 148 -12.25 -6.29 -3.71
CA LEU A 148 -13.28 -5.44 -4.29
C LEU A 148 -12.61 -4.40 -5.18
N ASP A 149 -12.87 -4.48 -6.48
CA ASP A 149 -12.53 -3.43 -7.44
C ASP A 149 -13.78 -2.62 -7.77
N GLY A 150 -13.58 -1.39 -8.24
CA GLY A 150 -14.65 -0.52 -8.73
C GLY A 150 -15.26 0.41 -7.68
N PHE A 151 -14.75 0.46 -6.45
CA PHE A 151 -15.24 1.35 -5.41
C PHE A 151 -14.27 2.52 -5.14
N SER A 152 -14.79 3.61 -4.60
CA SER A 152 -13.97 4.69 -4.03
C SER A 152 -14.34 5.00 -2.60
N VAL A 153 -13.36 5.48 -1.84
CA VAL A 153 -13.55 6.00 -0.47
C VAL A 153 -12.84 7.33 -0.30
N ALA A 154 -13.37 8.19 0.56
CA ALA A 154 -12.73 9.39 1.06
C ALA A 154 -12.81 9.40 2.59
N CYS A 155 -11.66 9.25 3.23
CA CYS A 155 -11.48 9.38 4.67
C CYS A 155 -11.18 10.84 4.99
N VAL A 156 -11.92 11.45 5.92
CA VAL A 156 -11.78 12.88 6.27
C VAL A 156 -11.67 13.03 7.77
N ALA A 157 -10.59 13.66 8.22
CA ALA A 157 -10.33 13.87 9.63
C ALA A 157 -11.20 15.02 10.20
N GLY A 158 -11.63 14.88 11.45
CA GLY A 158 -12.15 15.97 12.29
C GLY A 158 -13.51 16.55 11.91
N ILE A 159 -14.24 15.97 10.95
CA ILE A 159 -15.60 16.40 10.58
C ILE A 159 -16.58 15.24 10.63
N ASP A 160 -17.86 15.55 10.81
CA ASP A 160 -18.94 14.57 10.78
C ASP A 160 -19.68 14.56 9.44
N VAL A 161 -20.64 13.64 9.31
CA VAL A 161 -21.53 13.53 8.14
C VAL A 161 -22.29 14.83 7.84
N THR A 162 -22.69 15.59 8.85
CA THR A 162 -23.47 16.82 8.64
C THR A 162 -22.59 17.89 7.98
N GLU A 163 -21.36 18.03 8.44
CA GLU A 163 -20.40 18.94 7.85
C GLU A 163 -19.95 18.49 6.45
N ALA A 164 -19.77 17.18 6.22
CA ALA A 164 -19.48 16.64 4.89
C ALA A 164 -20.62 16.95 3.90
N VAL A 165 -21.87 16.73 4.28
CA VAL A 165 -23.06 17.06 3.49
C VAL A 165 -23.09 18.55 3.15
N ARG A 166 -22.83 19.42 4.12
CA ARG A 166 -22.80 20.87 3.93
C ARG A 166 -21.70 21.29 2.96
N ARG A 167 -20.48 20.75 3.09
CA ARG A 167 -19.34 21.07 2.21
C ARG A 167 -19.57 20.66 0.77
N LEU A 168 -20.27 19.55 0.56
CA LEU A 168 -20.56 19.01 -0.76
C LEU A 168 -21.84 19.59 -1.40
N ASP A 169 -22.59 20.44 -0.69
CA ASP A 169 -23.93 20.87 -1.08
C ASP A 169 -24.83 19.65 -1.39
N ALA A 170 -24.66 18.59 -0.60
CA ALA A 170 -25.30 17.30 -0.86
C ALA A 170 -26.73 17.27 -0.31
N ARG A 171 -27.59 16.53 -0.98
CA ARG A 171 -28.92 16.17 -0.48
C ARG A 171 -28.85 14.83 0.25
N VAL A 172 -29.35 14.77 1.48
CA VAL A 172 -29.59 13.49 2.18
C VAL A 172 -30.82 12.82 1.56
N LEU A 173 -30.68 11.55 1.18
CA LEU A 173 -31.73 10.74 0.58
C LEU A 173 -32.48 9.99 1.67
N THR A 174 -33.81 10.14 1.68
CA THR A 174 -34.72 9.49 2.65
C THR A 174 -35.46 8.31 2.05
N ASP A 175 -35.40 8.15 0.72
CA ASP A 175 -36.30 7.26 -0.02
C ASP A 175 -35.53 6.05 -0.57
N ASN A 176 -35.99 4.86 -0.16
CA ASN A 176 -35.69 3.52 -0.68
C ASN A 176 -34.32 3.30 -1.37
N PRO A 177 -33.19 3.41 -0.64
CA PRO A 177 -31.84 3.28 -1.21
C PRO A 177 -31.57 1.92 -1.88
N GLU A 178 -32.22 0.84 -1.44
CA GLU A 178 -32.12 -0.48 -2.08
C GLU A 178 -32.63 -0.47 -3.53
N GLN A 179 -33.67 0.32 -3.81
CA GLN A 179 -34.25 0.45 -5.14
C GLN A 179 -33.34 1.27 -6.06
N LEU A 180 -32.60 2.23 -5.50
CA LEU A 180 -31.54 2.96 -6.21
C LEU A 180 -30.34 2.06 -6.49
N MET A 181 -29.95 1.21 -5.54
CA MET A 181 -28.90 0.20 -5.78
C MET A 181 -29.26 -0.75 -6.94
N ALA A 182 -30.52 -1.18 -7.05
CA ALA A 182 -30.95 -2.00 -8.19
C ALA A 182 -30.77 -1.30 -9.56
N SER A 183 -30.84 0.03 -9.61
CA SER A 183 -30.58 0.79 -10.85
C SER A 183 -29.08 0.93 -11.19
N VAL A 184 -28.19 0.76 -10.20
CA VAL A 184 -26.72 0.72 -10.40
C VAL A 184 -26.33 -0.51 -11.22
N ASP A 185 -26.98 -1.65 -10.99
CA ASP A 185 -26.66 -2.93 -11.64
C ASP A 185 -26.91 -2.92 -13.15
N GLU A 186 -27.75 -2.00 -13.66
CA GLU A 186 -28.08 -1.89 -15.08
C GLU A 186 -27.09 -1.01 -15.86
N ASP A 187 -26.80 0.21 -15.37
CA ASP A 187 -25.77 1.11 -15.90
C ASP A 187 -25.31 2.12 -14.82
N PRO A 188 -24.16 1.90 -14.15
CA PRO A 188 -23.71 2.76 -13.07
C PRO A 188 -23.27 4.15 -13.54
N GLU A 189 -22.89 4.30 -14.81
CA GLU A 189 -22.37 5.56 -15.36
C GLU A 189 -23.46 6.47 -15.89
N ASP A 190 -24.53 5.91 -16.46
CA ASP A 190 -25.68 6.67 -17.00
C ASP A 190 -26.85 6.80 -15.98
N SER A 191 -26.66 6.32 -14.75
CA SER A 191 -27.67 6.39 -13.69
C SER A 191 -27.48 7.57 -12.73
N GLU A 192 -28.57 7.93 -12.04
CA GLU A 192 -28.60 8.90 -10.94
C GLU A 192 -27.64 8.51 -9.78
N ALA A 193 -27.24 7.23 -9.72
CA ALA A 193 -26.33 6.70 -8.72
C ALA A 193 -24.88 7.12 -8.90
N ARG A 194 -24.49 7.65 -10.08
CA ARG A 194 -23.17 8.28 -10.29
C ARG A 194 -22.85 9.36 -9.25
N TRP A 195 -23.87 10.06 -8.77
CA TRP A 195 -23.74 11.16 -7.81
C TRP A 195 -24.07 10.75 -6.38
N MET A 196 -24.29 9.46 -6.12
CA MET A 196 -24.67 8.95 -4.81
C MET A 196 -23.46 8.38 -4.06
N MET A 197 -23.43 8.61 -2.75
CA MET A 197 -22.40 8.11 -1.84
C MET A 197 -23.02 7.74 -0.49
N TRP A 198 -22.31 6.88 0.23
CA TRP A 198 -22.55 6.51 1.61
C TRP A 198 -21.74 7.44 2.49
N ALA A 199 -22.34 8.01 3.52
CA ALA A 199 -21.64 8.86 4.50
C ALA A 199 -21.77 8.24 5.89
N THR A 200 -20.65 7.95 6.52
CA THR A 200 -20.60 7.26 7.81
C THR A 200 -19.62 7.94 8.75
N ASN A 201 -20.09 8.33 9.93
CA ASN A 201 -19.24 8.80 11.01
C ASN A 201 -18.38 7.64 11.53
N VAL A 202 -17.11 7.94 11.73
CA VAL A 202 -16.09 7.06 12.27
C VAL A 202 -15.39 7.83 13.39
N PRO A 203 -14.99 7.23 14.52
CA PRO A 203 -14.18 7.96 15.50
C PRO A 203 -12.99 8.65 14.83
N GLY A 204 -12.84 9.94 15.08
CA GLY A 204 -11.85 10.79 14.41
C GLY A 204 -12.35 11.53 13.16
N GLY A 205 -13.53 11.22 12.60
CA GLY A 205 -14.07 11.95 11.45
C GLY A 205 -15.19 11.25 10.68
N VAL A 206 -15.12 11.27 9.35
CA VAL A 206 -16.14 10.72 8.46
C VAL A 206 -15.51 10.00 7.27
N VAL A 207 -16.19 8.97 6.79
CA VAL A 207 -15.85 8.28 5.56
C VAL A 207 -17.00 8.42 4.57
N LEU A 208 -16.67 8.85 3.36
CA LEU A 208 -17.55 8.70 2.21
C LEU A 208 -17.15 7.47 1.41
N THR A 209 -18.11 6.62 1.08
CA THR A 209 -17.90 5.43 0.26
C THR A 209 -18.82 5.47 -0.94
N GLN A 210 -18.28 5.21 -2.13
CA GLN A 210 -19.06 4.93 -3.33
C GLN A 210 -18.70 3.51 -3.81
N PRO A 211 -19.57 2.52 -3.57
CA PRO A 211 -19.25 1.12 -3.85
C PRO A 211 -19.05 0.75 -5.33
N TRP A 212 -19.51 1.59 -6.26
CA TRP A 212 -19.61 1.25 -7.69
C TRP A 212 -18.84 2.17 -8.64
N LEU A 213 -18.27 3.28 -8.15
CA LEU A 213 -17.57 4.27 -8.98
C LEU A 213 -16.49 5.04 -8.20
N TYR A 214 -15.86 6.01 -8.87
CA TYR A 214 -14.71 6.81 -8.40
C TYR A 214 -15.07 8.15 -7.72
N GLY A 215 -16.35 8.43 -7.54
CA GLY A 215 -16.89 9.72 -7.14
C GLY A 215 -16.32 10.24 -5.81
N ALA A 216 -16.08 9.38 -4.82
CA ALA A 216 -15.53 9.81 -3.54
C ALA A 216 -14.09 10.35 -3.68
N GLN A 217 -13.35 9.90 -4.70
CA GLN A 217 -11.96 10.28 -4.96
C GLN A 217 -11.83 11.49 -5.90
N MET A 218 -12.92 11.98 -6.49
CA MET A 218 -12.86 13.11 -7.43
C MET A 218 -12.21 14.35 -6.77
N PRO A 219 -11.28 15.05 -7.47
CA PRO A 219 -10.54 16.19 -6.91
C PRO A 219 -11.40 17.25 -6.21
N GLY A 220 -12.50 17.67 -6.83
CA GLY A 220 -13.39 18.68 -6.26
C GLY A 220 -14.11 18.20 -5.00
N VAL A 221 -14.40 16.90 -4.89
CA VAL A 221 -15.00 16.29 -3.70
C VAL A 221 -14.01 16.34 -2.54
N ILE A 222 -12.80 15.83 -2.74
CA ILE A 222 -11.79 15.75 -1.67
C ILE A 222 -11.28 17.13 -1.25
N LYS A 223 -11.16 18.09 -2.19
CA LYS A 223 -10.85 19.49 -1.88
C LYS A 223 -11.94 20.09 -0.99
N ALA A 224 -13.20 20.00 -1.38
CA ALA A 224 -14.32 20.53 -0.60
C ALA A 224 -14.37 19.92 0.81
N LEU A 225 -14.13 18.61 0.94
CA LEU A 225 -14.11 17.91 2.23
C LEU A 225 -12.90 18.28 3.09
N SER A 226 -11.75 18.59 2.50
CA SER A 226 -10.50 18.87 3.22
C SER A 226 -10.39 20.28 3.81
N ALA A 227 -11.38 21.17 3.67
CA ALA A 227 -11.27 22.54 4.18
C ALA A 227 -10.98 22.59 5.71
N GLY A 228 -9.82 23.10 6.11
CA GLY A 228 -9.38 23.13 7.51
C GLY A 228 -9.02 21.77 8.11
N THR A 229 -8.79 20.75 7.29
CA THR A 229 -8.47 19.38 7.71
C THR A 229 -7.74 18.59 6.61
N THR A 230 -7.58 17.28 6.80
CA THR A 230 -7.00 16.36 5.80
C THR A 230 -8.08 15.41 5.27
N CYS A 231 -8.05 15.18 3.96
CA CYS A 231 -8.81 14.14 3.29
C CYS A 231 -7.87 13.25 2.48
N TYR A 232 -7.87 11.94 2.75
CA TYR A 232 -7.23 10.95 1.89
C TYR A 232 -8.33 10.14 1.21
N ALA A 233 -8.27 10.02 -0.11
CA ALA A 233 -9.20 9.24 -0.88
C ALA A 233 -8.51 8.23 -1.75
N MET A 234 -9.21 7.16 -2.08
CA MET A 234 -8.76 6.20 -3.07
C MET A 234 -9.89 5.75 -3.99
N TYR A 235 -9.52 5.33 -5.20
CA TYR A 235 -10.36 4.56 -6.10
C TYR A 235 -9.67 3.22 -6.38
N ALA A 236 -10.37 2.13 -6.09
CA ALA A 236 -9.93 0.77 -6.43
C ALA A 236 -10.22 0.53 -7.91
N ASN A 237 -9.24 0.75 -8.78
CA ASN A 237 -9.43 0.68 -10.22
C ASN A 237 -9.04 -0.71 -10.75
N ALA A 238 -10.01 -1.47 -11.27
CA ALA A 238 -9.79 -2.81 -11.84
C ALA A 238 -8.71 -2.86 -12.95
N LYS A 239 -8.42 -1.73 -13.61
CA LYS A 239 -7.44 -1.67 -14.71
C LYS A 239 -6.02 -1.31 -14.25
N SER A 240 -5.87 -0.54 -13.18
CA SER A 240 -4.58 0.07 -12.81
C SER A 240 -4.22 -0.05 -11.32
N GLY A 241 -5.05 -0.71 -10.52
CA GLY A 241 -4.85 -0.87 -9.08
C GLY A 241 -5.48 0.28 -8.27
N ASN A 242 -5.13 0.35 -6.99
CA ASN A 242 -5.66 1.36 -6.08
C ASN A 242 -4.96 2.71 -6.31
N GLN A 243 -5.71 3.73 -6.71
CA GLN A 243 -5.20 5.08 -6.97
C GLN A 243 -5.60 6.00 -5.82
N GLY A 244 -4.63 6.63 -5.16
CA GLY A 244 -4.83 7.50 -4.02
C GLY A 244 -4.65 8.98 -4.34
N SER A 245 -5.33 9.82 -3.56
CA SER A 245 -5.24 11.26 -3.62
C SER A 245 -5.31 11.85 -2.22
N LEU A 246 -4.52 12.89 -1.97
CA LEU A 246 -4.46 13.56 -0.68
C LEU A 246 -4.76 15.05 -0.86
N ALA A 247 -5.75 15.54 -0.13
CA ALA A 247 -6.08 16.95 -0.04
C ALA A 247 -5.93 17.45 1.39
N ARG A 248 -5.41 18.67 1.55
CA ARG A 248 -5.26 19.37 2.82
C ARG A 248 -5.71 20.81 2.66
N ASP A 249 -6.55 21.27 3.57
CA ASP A 249 -7.01 22.66 3.62
C ASP A 249 -7.62 23.19 2.32
N GLY A 250 -8.34 22.33 1.59
CA GLY A 250 -8.97 22.68 0.32
C GLY A 250 -8.08 22.51 -0.91
N GLU A 251 -6.82 22.11 -0.74
CA GLU A 251 -5.84 21.99 -1.81
C GLU A 251 -5.41 20.55 -2.03
N LEU A 252 -5.21 20.18 -3.30
CA LEU A 252 -4.68 18.86 -3.65
C LEU A 252 -3.16 18.87 -3.45
N VAL A 253 -2.68 18.06 -2.50
CA VAL A 253 -1.25 17.96 -2.17
C VAL A 253 -0.59 16.69 -2.71
N GLY A 254 -1.39 15.68 -3.08
CA GLY A 254 -0.90 14.45 -3.70
C GLY A 254 -1.95 13.85 -4.64
N TRP A 255 -1.47 13.33 -5.76
CA TRP A 255 -2.26 12.70 -6.82
C TRP A 255 -1.52 11.48 -7.36
N ASP A 256 -2.26 10.46 -7.81
CA ASP A 256 -1.70 9.19 -8.30
C ASP A 256 -0.79 8.52 -7.25
N LEU A 257 -1.23 8.61 -5.99
CA LEU A 257 -0.59 7.93 -4.88
C LEU A 257 -0.94 6.44 -4.92
N HIS A 258 -0.08 5.62 -4.32
CA HIS A 258 -0.27 4.17 -4.31
C HIS A 258 -0.57 3.71 -2.87
N PRO A 259 -1.82 3.85 -2.38
CA PRO A 259 -2.21 3.33 -1.08
C PRO A 259 -2.03 1.80 -1.10
N GLY A 260 -1.34 1.29 -0.09
CA GLY A 260 -0.94 -0.12 -0.03
C GLY A 260 0.16 -0.54 -0.99
N GLY A 261 0.83 0.39 -1.65
CA GLY A 261 2.12 0.11 -2.31
C GLY A 261 3.23 -0.12 -1.27
N GLU A 262 4.23 -0.90 -1.66
CA GLU A 262 5.45 -1.09 -0.88
C GLU A 262 6.26 0.22 -0.77
N PRO A 263 7.10 0.38 0.27
CA PRO A 263 7.93 1.58 0.41
C PRO A 263 8.97 1.69 -0.71
N ASP A 264 9.25 2.94 -1.12
CA ASP A 264 10.33 3.32 -2.02
C ASP A 264 11.46 4.06 -1.28
N GLU A 265 12.62 4.22 -1.93
CA GLU A 265 13.83 4.82 -1.34
C GLU A 265 13.66 6.28 -0.92
N ASP A 266 12.72 6.98 -1.54
CA ASP A 266 12.38 8.37 -1.26
C ASP A 266 11.22 8.52 -0.25
N ASP A 267 10.61 7.42 0.22
CA ASP A 267 9.49 7.51 1.15
C ASP A 267 9.97 7.96 2.55
N PRO A 268 9.34 9.02 3.12
CA PRO A 268 9.67 9.45 4.47
C PRO A 268 9.08 8.53 5.55
N ASP A 269 7.96 7.85 5.26
CA ASP A 269 7.18 7.05 6.22
C ASP A 269 7.23 5.55 5.90
N VAL A 270 8.45 4.99 5.83
CA VAL A 270 8.69 3.59 5.44
C VAL A 270 7.90 2.59 6.30
N LEU A 271 7.81 2.81 7.61
CA LEU A 271 7.06 1.90 8.49
C LEU A 271 5.56 1.88 8.14
N LEU A 272 4.96 3.04 7.86
CA LEU A 272 3.55 3.11 7.49
C LEU A 272 3.29 2.35 6.19
N LYS A 273 4.13 2.56 5.17
CA LYS A 273 4.06 1.85 3.89
C LYS A 273 4.24 0.34 4.05
N TYR A 274 5.24 -0.07 4.84
CA TYR A 274 5.47 -1.48 5.15
C TYR A 274 4.25 -2.13 5.81
N LEU A 275 3.71 -1.52 6.86
CA LEU A 275 2.60 -2.07 7.63
C LEU A 275 1.31 -2.24 6.82
N TYR A 276 1.07 -1.34 5.87
CA TYR A 276 -0.12 -1.37 5.03
C TYR A 276 0.17 -1.85 3.60
N SER A 277 1.32 -2.47 3.34
CA SER A 277 1.60 -3.08 2.04
C SER A 277 0.48 -4.07 1.69
N TYR A 278 -0.06 -3.93 0.48
CA TYR A 278 -1.23 -4.66 -0.03
C TYR A 278 -2.55 -4.40 0.72
N GLN A 279 -2.62 -3.37 1.58
CA GLN A 279 -3.78 -3.00 2.40
C GLN A 279 -4.21 -1.54 2.16
N ALA A 280 -4.61 -1.23 0.93
CA ALA A 280 -4.95 0.12 0.49
C ALA A 280 -6.08 0.78 1.28
N LEU A 281 -7.15 0.04 1.59
CA LEU A 281 -8.28 0.57 2.33
C LEU A 281 -7.89 0.92 3.78
N PRO A 282 -7.32 0.00 4.59
CA PRO A 282 -6.75 0.35 5.90
C PRO A 282 -5.78 1.54 5.90
N TYR A 283 -4.92 1.64 4.87
CA TYR A 283 -3.98 2.76 4.72
C TYR A 283 -4.71 4.11 4.70
N CYS A 284 -5.87 4.21 4.05
CA CYS A 284 -6.64 5.45 3.97
C CYS A 284 -7.09 5.92 5.37
N TYR A 285 -7.55 5.00 6.22
CA TYR A 285 -7.94 5.32 7.60
C TYR A 285 -6.72 5.80 8.41
N ALA A 286 -5.60 5.06 8.31
CA ALA A 286 -4.38 5.33 9.05
C ALA A 286 -3.78 6.70 8.74
N VAL A 287 -3.65 7.07 7.46
CA VAL A 287 -3.08 8.38 7.05
C VAL A 287 -3.93 9.55 7.54
N THR A 288 -5.23 9.34 7.73
CA THR A 288 -6.14 10.37 8.24
C THR A 288 -6.37 10.32 9.75
N GLY A 289 -5.80 9.33 10.45
CA GLY A 289 -6.00 9.14 11.90
C GLY A 289 -7.45 8.78 12.28
N LEU A 290 -8.17 8.07 11.41
CA LEU A 290 -9.51 7.56 11.72
C LEU A 290 -9.40 6.22 12.46
N GLU A 291 -10.28 6.02 13.45
CA GLU A 291 -10.26 4.85 14.33
C GLU A 291 -11.59 4.05 14.22
N PRO A 292 -11.86 3.39 13.07
CA PRO A 292 -13.09 2.61 12.88
C PRO A 292 -13.17 1.44 13.86
N GLN A 293 -14.32 1.30 14.52
CA GLN A 293 -14.60 0.21 15.46
C GLN A 293 -15.26 -0.99 14.79
N ASP A 294 -15.84 -0.77 13.62
CA ASP A 294 -16.51 -1.75 12.78
C ASP A 294 -16.28 -1.39 11.29
N ARG A 295 -16.87 -2.18 10.39
CA ARG A 295 -16.74 -1.99 8.94
C ARG A 295 -17.88 -1.16 8.33
N ARG A 296 -18.72 -0.52 9.14
CA ARG A 296 -19.96 0.15 8.70
C ARG A 296 -19.71 1.26 7.68
N SER A 297 -18.54 1.90 7.75
CA SER A 297 -18.12 2.90 6.76
C SER A 297 -17.88 2.33 5.37
N PHE A 298 -17.72 1.01 5.23
CA PHE A 298 -17.38 0.35 3.98
C PHE A 298 -18.46 -0.59 3.45
N ASP A 299 -18.97 -1.51 4.27
CA ASP A 299 -19.95 -2.53 3.84
C ASP A 299 -21.21 -2.64 4.72
N GLY A 300 -21.33 -1.79 5.73
CA GLY A 300 -22.53 -1.70 6.56
C GLY A 300 -23.47 -0.56 6.14
N PRO A 301 -24.64 -0.44 6.80
CA PRO A 301 -25.56 0.65 6.52
C PRO A 301 -24.93 2.00 6.93
N PRO A 302 -24.87 2.99 6.02
CA PRO A 302 -24.31 4.29 6.37
C PRO A 302 -25.23 5.11 7.28
N ASP A 303 -24.67 6.14 7.92
CA ASP A 303 -25.49 7.11 8.67
C ASP A 303 -26.40 7.91 7.73
N ALA A 304 -25.92 8.19 6.52
CA ALA A 304 -26.70 8.85 5.49
C ALA A 304 -26.35 8.35 4.09
N TRP A 305 -27.38 8.23 3.25
CA TRP A 305 -27.24 8.21 1.80
C TRP A 305 -27.25 9.64 1.32
N ILE A 306 -26.23 10.04 0.57
CA ILE A 306 -26.11 11.42 0.09
C ILE A 306 -26.03 11.44 -1.42
N ARG A 307 -26.55 12.53 -2.01
CA ARG A 307 -26.40 12.83 -3.43
C ARG A 307 -25.76 14.20 -3.60
N ILE A 308 -24.62 14.24 -4.28
CA ILE A 308 -23.97 15.50 -4.63
C ILE A 308 -24.59 16.09 -5.91
N PRO A 309 -24.55 17.42 -6.11
CA PRO A 309 -25.07 18.05 -7.32
C PRO A 309 -24.30 17.60 -8.57
N ALA A 310 -25.01 17.43 -9.68
CA ALA A 310 -24.41 17.13 -10.98
C ALA A 310 -23.63 18.35 -11.50
N ARG A 311 -22.30 18.33 -11.35
CA ARG A 311 -21.37 19.35 -11.85
C ARG A 311 -20.00 18.74 -12.13
N ASP A 312 -19.09 19.53 -12.68
CA ASP A 312 -17.71 19.09 -12.89
C ASP A 312 -16.96 19.04 -11.55
N TRP A 313 -16.80 17.83 -11.03
CA TRP A 313 -16.07 17.54 -9.78
C TRP A 313 -14.61 17.16 -10.04
N TRP A 314 -14.14 17.21 -11.29
CA TRP A 314 -12.73 16.95 -11.61
C TRP A 314 -11.82 18.18 -11.44
N ARG A 315 -12.38 19.34 -11.11
CA ARG A 315 -11.66 20.61 -10.94
C ARG A 315 -11.58 21.02 -9.47
#